data_AF-A0A7U5HVC1-F1
#
_entry.id   AF-A0A7U5HVC1-F1
#
_cell.length_a   1.000
_cell.length_b   1.000
_cell.length_c   1.000
_cell.angle_alpha   90.00
_cell.angle_beta   90.00
_cell.angle_gamma   90.00
#
_symmetry.space_group_name_H-M   'P 1'
#
loop_
_entity.id
_entity.type
_entity.pdbx_description
1 polymer ?
#
loop_
_entity_poly.entity_id
_entity_poly.type
_entity_poly.pdbx_seq_one_letter_code
_entity_poly.pdbx_strand_id
1 'polypeptide(L)'
;MRTNFDLQGFSEIRAHEIALTNFDGEVKFSDLEALSGVNAIVESDNVGGEIPTVTVPAAKIDSIFQMNGQRIAIKLDVEGHEVQVLEGARQLLEANDCVLQVEILTKQNDLECTDFLAGRGYERALHIYNDHYFIRKGNEALRETMRDEAFVAFDSLMHMYLDLSRVSGKVSSDVKKFLTRHPEHAQHFPTRKMPERPILK
;
A
#
# COMPACT_ATOMS: atom_id res chain seq x y z
N MET A 1 -5.63 -16.51 -7.00
CA MET A 1 -5.54 -16.21 -5.54
C MET A 1 -5.50 -17.45 -4.66
N ARG A 2 -6.41 -18.43 -4.77
CA ARG A 2 -6.41 -19.66 -3.94
C ARG A 2 -5.07 -20.41 -3.90
N THR A 3 -4.43 -20.58 -5.06
CA THR A 3 -3.10 -21.21 -5.17
C THR A 3 -2.02 -20.54 -4.30
N ASN A 4 -2.07 -19.22 -4.10
CA ASN A 4 -1.08 -18.51 -3.30
C ASN A 4 -1.26 -18.77 -1.80
N PHE A 5 -2.50 -19.01 -1.35
CA PHE A 5 -2.82 -19.27 0.05
C PHE A 5 -2.52 -20.72 0.44
N ASP A 6 -2.81 -21.67 -0.45
CA ASP A 6 -2.52 -23.09 -0.24
C ASP A 6 -1.01 -23.34 -0.01
N LEU A 7 -0.16 -22.50 -0.60
CA LEU A 7 1.30 -22.55 -0.43
C LEU A 7 1.79 -22.08 0.95
N GLN A 8 0.96 -21.34 1.70
CA GLN A 8 1.34 -20.71 2.97
C GLN A 8 0.75 -21.41 4.22
N GLY A 9 -0.05 -22.46 4.04
CA GLY A 9 -0.55 -23.30 5.14
C GLY A 9 -1.56 -22.64 6.07
N PHE A 10 -2.18 -21.53 5.65
CA PHE A 10 -3.23 -20.89 6.43
C PHE A 10 -4.54 -21.69 6.37
N SER A 11 -5.13 -22.01 7.52
CA SER A 11 -6.33 -22.85 7.62
C SER A 11 -7.66 -22.08 7.67
N GLU A 12 -7.62 -20.77 7.90
CA GLU A 12 -8.82 -19.93 8.09
C GLU A 12 -8.92 -18.79 7.07
N ILE A 13 -8.82 -19.12 5.78
CA ILE A 13 -8.93 -18.14 4.69
C ILE A 13 -10.23 -18.33 3.93
N ARG A 14 -10.91 -17.22 3.65
CA ARG A 14 -12.06 -17.16 2.75
C ARG A 14 -11.80 -16.16 1.66
N ALA A 15 -11.93 -16.60 0.41
CA ALA A 15 -11.87 -15.73 -0.75
C ALA A 15 -13.29 -15.43 -1.22
N HIS A 16 -13.59 -14.14 -1.43
CA HIS A 16 -14.86 -13.65 -1.94
C HIS A 16 -14.62 -13.07 -3.34
N GLU A 17 -15.20 -13.66 -4.37
CA GLU A 17 -15.10 -13.20 -5.77
C GLU A 17 -16.10 -12.06 -6.02
N ILE A 18 -15.91 -10.93 -5.33
CA ILE A 18 -16.82 -9.79 -5.28
C ILE A 18 -15.99 -8.50 -5.32
N ALA A 19 -16.44 -7.52 -6.10
CA ALA A 19 -15.86 -6.18 -6.08
C ALA A 19 -16.41 -5.38 -4.89
N LEU A 20 -15.54 -4.72 -4.13
CA LEU A 20 -15.97 -3.92 -2.99
C LEU A 20 -16.29 -2.49 -3.43
N THR A 21 -17.39 -1.93 -2.93
CA THR A 21 -17.82 -0.54 -3.20
C THR A 21 -18.80 -0.04 -2.13
N ASN A 22 -19.45 1.11 -2.34
CA ASN A 22 -20.39 1.74 -1.40
C ASN A 22 -21.86 1.34 -1.65
N PHE A 23 -22.13 0.41 -2.56
CA PHE A 23 -23.46 -0.16 -2.83
C PHE A 23 -23.39 -1.68 -3.09
N ASP A 24 -24.55 -2.33 -3.04
CA ASP A 24 -24.71 -3.74 -3.42
C ASP A 24 -25.32 -3.83 -4.82
N GLY A 25 -24.83 -4.72 -5.67
CA GLY A 25 -25.30 -4.86 -7.04
C GLY A 25 -24.29 -5.51 -7.96
N GLU A 26 -24.14 -4.98 -9.16
CA GLU A 26 -23.16 -5.40 -10.15
C GLU A 26 -22.38 -4.19 -10.67
N VAL A 27 -21.12 -4.41 -11.05
CA VAL A 27 -20.25 -3.40 -11.64
C VAL A 27 -19.55 -3.94 -12.88
N LYS A 28 -19.14 -3.04 -13.78
CA LYS A 28 -18.18 -3.37 -14.82
C LYS A 28 -16.78 -3.34 -14.22
N PHE A 29 -16.01 -4.38 -14.44
CA PHE A 29 -14.64 -4.54 -13.98
C PHE A 29 -13.73 -4.73 -15.19
N SER A 30 -12.60 -4.03 -15.23
CA SER A 30 -11.64 -4.19 -16.32
C SER A 30 -10.97 -5.57 -16.24
N ASP A 31 -10.82 -6.21 -17.39
CA ASP A 31 -10.14 -7.50 -17.53
C ASP A 31 -8.96 -7.37 -18.48
N LEU A 32 -7.86 -6.86 -17.95
CA LEU A 32 -6.59 -6.77 -18.64
C LEU A 32 -5.79 -8.04 -18.29
N GLU A 33 -6.12 -9.17 -18.93
CA GLU A 33 -5.57 -10.51 -18.65
C GLU A 33 -4.06 -10.54 -18.28
N ALA A 34 -3.23 -9.77 -19.00
CA ALA A 34 -1.78 -9.72 -18.80
C ALA A 34 -1.30 -8.80 -17.65
N LEU A 35 -2.17 -7.97 -17.10
CA LEU A 35 -1.88 -6.95 -16.09
C LEU A 35 -2.92 -7.01 -14.95
N SER A 36 -3.10 -8.19 -14.35
CA SER A 36 -4.10 -8.39 -13.29
C SER A 36 -4.00 -7.43 -12.10
N GLY A 37 -2.83 -6.84 -11.86
CA GLY A 37 -2.59 -5.84 -10.82
C GLY A 37 -2.91 -4.40 -11.23
N VAL A 38 -3.69 -4.16 -12.28
CA VAL A 38 -4.29 -2.84 -12.58
C VAL A 38 -5.78 -2.96 -12.93
N ASN A 39 -6.37 -4.13 -12.67
CA ASN A 39 -7.80 -4.34 -12.91
C ASN A 39 -8.62 -3.62 -11.84
N ALA A 40 -9.66 -2.91 -12.26
CA ALA A 40 -10.40 -1.97 -11.43
C ALA A 40 -11.88 -1.89 -11.83
N ILE A 41 -12.71 -1.33 -10.94
CA ILE A 41 -14.08 -0.94 -11.30
C ILE A 41 -14.03 0.19 -12.32
N VAL A 42 -14.83 0.07 -13.40
CA VAL A 42 -14.91 1.07 -14.47
C VAL A 42 -16.12 1.95 -14.25
N GLU A 43 -15.91 3.22 -13.87
CA GLU A 43 -16.99 4.18 -13.57
C GLU A 43 -17.66 4.80 -14.81
N SER A 44 -17.02 4.74 -15.99
CA SER A 44 -17.59 5.32 -17.21
C SER A 44 -17.37 4.47 -18.45
N ASP A 45 -18.39 4.42 -19.33
CA ASP A 45 -18.33 3.79 -20.65
C ASP A 45 -17.44 4.57 -21.66
N ASN A 46 -16.79 5.67 -21.23
CA ASN A 46 -16.14 6.66 -22.10
C ASN A 46 -14.63 6.77 -21.88
N VAL A 47 -13.92 5.66 -21.64
CA VAL A 47 -12.46 5.66 -21.78
C VAL A 47 -12.15 5.39 -23.25
N GLY A 48 -11.40 6.29 -23.90
CA GLY A 48 -11.01 6.13 -25.29
C GLY A 48 -10.22 4.83 -25.49
N GLY A 49 -10.82 3.88 -26.20
CA GLY A 49 -10.32 2.52 -26.41
C GLY A 49 -11.23 1.49 -25.73
N GLU A 50 -11.59 0.41 -26.44
CA GLU A 50 -12.36 -0.70 -25.85
C GLU A 50 -11.50 -1.44 -24.83
N ILE A 51 -11.57 -1.05 -23.56
CA ILE A 51 -11.04 -1.84 -22.45
C ILE A 51 -11.98 -3.04 -22.30
N PRO A 52 -11.49 -4.29 -22.39
CA PRO A 52 -12.31 -5.46 -22.10
C PRO A 52 -12.88 -5.36 -20.69
N THR A 53 -14.18 -5.57 -20.55
CA THR A 53 -14.85 -5.54 -19.25
C THR A 53 -15.67 -6.80 -19.03
N VAL A 54 -15.76 -7.21 -17.77
CA VAL A 54 -16.65 -8.26 -17.29
C VAL A 54 -17.58 -7.66 -16.24
N THR A 55 -18.82 -8.16 -16.19
CA THR A 55 -19.75 -7.79 -15.12
C THR A 55 -19.52 -8.71 -13.93
N VAL A 56 -19.30 -8.13 -12.75
CA VAL A 56 -19.05 -8.88 -11.51
C VAL A 56 -19.98 -8.43 -10.39
N PRO A 57 -20.30 -9.30 -9.43
CA PRO A 57 -21.01 -8.90 -8.21
C PRO A 57 -20.23 -7.83 -7.46
N ALA A 58 -20.94 -6.86 -6.91
CA ALA A 58 -20.41 -5.80 -6.07
C ALA A 58 -21.15 -5.73 -4.74
N ALA A 59 -20.43 -5.41 -3.67
CA ALA A 59 -21.03 -5.30 -2.34
C ALA A 59 -20.29 -4.30 -1.44
N LYS A 60 -21.01 -3.79 -0.46
CA LYS A 60 -20.42 -3.11 0.70
C LYS A 60 -19.78 -4.11 1.65
N ILE A 61 -18.64 -3.73 2.24
CA ILE A 61 -18.04 -4.49 3.35
C ILE A 61 -19.06 -4.69 4.48
N ASP A 62 -19.83 -3.66 4.83
CA ASP A 62 -20.87 -3.71 5.88
C ASP A 62 -22.01 -4.70 5.57
N SER A 63 -22.18 -5.09 4.30
CA SER A 63 -23.20 -6.08 3.89
C SER A 63 -22.66 -7.52 3.94
N ILE A 64 -21.34 -7.69 3.93
CA ILE A 64 -20.67 -8.99 4.02
C ILE A 64 -20.34 -9.32 5.48
N PHE A 65 -19.88 -8.33 6.25
CA PHE A 65 -19.35 -8.53 7.59
C PHE A 65 -20.10 -7.69 8.64
N GLN A 66 -20.65 -8.38 9.64
CA GLN A 66 -21.33 -7.76 10.78
C GLN A 66 -20.53 -8.00 12.06
N MET A 67 -19.35 -7.39 12.13
CA MET A 67 -18.42 -7.50 13.27
C MET A 67 -18.45 -6.23 14.13
N ASN A 68 -18.35 -6.38 15.44
CA ASN A 68 -18.33 -5.27 16.40
C ASN A 68 -17.33 -5.56 17.53
N GLY A 69 -16.66 -4.53 18.02
CA GLY A 69 -15.71 -4.59 19.14
C GLY A 69 -14.47 -5.42 18.84
N GLN A 70 -14.14 -5.64 17.57
CA GLN A 70 -12.96 -6.39 17.14
C GLN A 70 -11.76 -5.47 16.88
N ARG A 71 -10.57 -6.07 16.88
CA ARG A 71 -9.36 -5.46 16.32
C ARG A 71 -9.15 -6.02 14.92
N ILE A 72 -9.13 -5.16 13.91
CA ILE A 72 -9.13 -5.55 12.50
C ILE A 72 -7.97 -4.89 11.77
N ALA A 73 -7.18 -5.67 11.05
CA ALA A 73 -6.21 -5.15 10.09
C ALA A 73 -6.82 -5.19 8.68
N ILE A 74 -6.76 -4.08 7.95
CA ILE A 74 -7.32 -3.94 6.60
C ILE A 74 -6.19 -3.52 5.66
N LYS A 75 -5.95 -4.29 4.59
CA LYS A 75 -5.21 -3.82 3.42
C LYS A 75 -6.21 -3.48 2.32
N LEU A 76 -6.11 -2.29 1.75
CA LEU A 76 -6.94 -1.79 0.67
C LEU A 76 -6.05 -1.38 -0.50
N ASP A 77 -6.32 -1.98 -1.65
CA ASP A 77 -5.51 -1.92 -2.86
C ASP A 77 -6.49 -2.25 -4.00
N VAL A 78 -7.20 -1.22 -4.47
CA VAL A 78 -8.36 -1.34 -5.37
C VAL A 78 -8.28 -0.37 -6.54
N GLU A 79 -7.06 0.04 -6.87
CA GLU A 79 -6.71 0.78 -8.10
C GLU A 79 -7.53 2.08 -8.29
N GLY A 80 -7.72 2.87 -7.23
CA GLY A 80 -8.38 4.17 -7.29
C GLY A 80 -9.81 4.20 -6.75
N HIS A 81 -10.37 3.06 -6.36
CA HIS A 81 -11.74 2.94 -5.79
C HIS A 81 -11.78 2.96 -4.26
N GLU A 82 -10.71 3.42 -3.62
CA GLU A 82 -10.47 3.27 -2.18
C GLU A 82 -11.55 3.98 -1.35
N VAL A 83 -11.91 5.23 -1.68
CA VAL A 83 -12.90 5.99 -0.89
C VAL A 83 -14.29 5.35 -0.93
N GLN A 84 -14.72 4.81 -2.06
CA GLN A 84 -15.98 4.10 -2.22
C GLN A 84 -15.99 2.81 -1.39
N VAL A 85 -14.87 2.08 -1.31
CA VAL A 85 -14.76 0.91 -0.43
C VAL A 85 -14.83 1.32 1.04
N LEU A 86 -14.15 2.40 1.43
CA LEU A 86 -14.20 2.94 2.79
C LEU A 86 -15.61 3.38 3.17
N GLU A 87 -16.35 4.02 2.25
CA GLU A 87 -17.77 4.35 2.41
C GLU A 87 -18.64 3.12 2.65
N GLY A 88 -18.39 2.03 1.92
CA GLY A 88 -19.06 0.74 2.11
C GLY A 88 -18.65 -0.01 3.37
N ALA A 89 -17.61 0.43 4.08
CA ALA A 89 -17.11 -0.15 5.33
C ALA A 89 -17.40 0.73 6.56
N ARG A 90 -18.28 1.73 6.41
CA ARG A 90 -18.51 2.76 7.42
C ARG A 90 -18.84 2.17 8.79
N GLN A 91 -19.80 1.25 8.87
CA GLN A 91 -20.24 0.67 10.15
C GLN A 91 -19.14 -0.18 10.76
N LEU A 92 -18.43 -0.97 9.95
CA LEU A 92 -17.28 -1.75 10.40
C LEU A 92 -16.20 -0.85 11.00
N LEU A 93 -15.84 0.25 10.33
CA LEU A 93 -14.80 1.18 10.81
C LEU A 93 -15.21 1.92 12.09
N GLU A 94 -16.49 2.24 12.24
CA GLU A 94 -17.04 2.93 13.43
C GLU A 94 -17.13 1.97 14.63
N ALA A 95 -17.52 0.71 14.41
CA ALA A 95 -17.78 -0.29 15.45
C ALA A 95 -16.55 -1.07 15.91
N ASN A 96 -15.40 -0.90 15.25
CA ASN A 96 -14.19 -1.67 15.53
C ASN A 96 -12.95 -0.78 15.71
N ASP A 97 -11.88 -1.37 16.24
CA ASP A 97 -10.55 -0.77 16.29
C ASP A 97 -9.73 -1.27 15.10
N CYS A 98 -9.64 -0.45 14.06
CA CYS A 98 -9.02 -0.84 12.80
C CYS A 98 -7.62 -0.25 12.64
N VAL A 99 -6.73 -1.01 11.99
CA VAL A 99 -5.48 -0.52 11.41
C VAL A 99 -5.59 -0.71 9.91
N LEU A 100 -5.40 0.35 9.14
CA LEU A 100 -5.57 0.34 7.69
C LEU A 100 -4.22 0.59 7.02
N GLN A 101 -3.90 -0.23 6.02
CA GLN A 101 -2.94 0.07 4.96
C GLN A 101 -3.76 0.32 3.69
N VAL A 102 -3.63 1.51 3.10
CA VAL A 102 -4.35 1.90 1.88
C VAL A 102 -3.33 2.27 0.82
N GLU A 103 -3.33 1.59 -0.32
CA GLU A 103 -2.52 2.02 -1.47
C GLU A 103 -3.20 3.18 -2.18
N ILE A 104 -2.53 4.32 -2.26
CA ILE A 104 -3.06 5.55 -2.81
C ILE A 104 -2.14 6.05 -3.92
N LEU A 105 -2.62 5.94 -5.16
CA LEU A 105 -1.85 6.29 -6.36
C LEU A 105 -1.97 7.76 -6.78
N THR A 106 -3.01 8.47 -6.31
CA THR A 106 -3.30 9.85 -6.72
C THR A 106 -3.54 10.77 -5.52
N LYS A 107 -3.22 12.06 -5.70
CA LYS A 107 -3.46 13.07 -4.67
C LYS A 107 -4.93 13.29 -4.35
N GLN A 108 -5.80 13.17 -5.36
CA GLN A 108 -7.24 13.36 -5.16
C GLN A 108 -7.79 12.29 -4.23
N ASN A 109 -7.46 11.03 -4.52
CA ASN A 109 -7.83 9.91 -3.69
C ASN A 109 -7.21 9.99 -2.28
N ASP A 110 -5.98 10.51 -2.15
CA ASP A 110 -5.38 10.76 -0.83
C ASP A 110 -6.23 11.72 0.03
N LEU A 111 -6.68 12.82 -0.58
CA LEU A 111 -7.53 13.80 0.10
C LEU A 111 -8.87 13.17 0.50
N GLU A 112 -9.53 12.49 -0.43
CA GLU A 112 -10.84 11.86 -0.21
C GLU A 112 -10.79 10.78 0.89
N CYS A 113 -9.83 9.86 0.82
CA CYS A 113 -9.62 8.84 1.83
C CYS A 113 -9.29 9.45 3.20
N THR A 114 -8.40 10.46 3.22
CA THR A 114 -7.99 11.10 4.47
C THR A 114 -9.12 11.86 5.13
N ASP A 115 -9.89 12.63 4.37
CA ASP A 115 -11.03 13.38 4.87
C ASP A 115 -12.12 12.43 5.39
N PHE A 116 -12.40 11.35 4.65
CA PHE A 116 -13.35 10.32 5.07
C PHE A 116 -12.95 9.66 6.40
N LEU A 117 -11.68 9.26 6.52
CA LEU A 117 -11.14 8.58 7.71
C LEU A 117 -11.02 9.54 8.90
N ALA A 118 -10.59 10.78 8.67
CA ALA A 118 -10.51 11.82 9.70
C ALA A 118 -11.87 12.11 10.32
N GLY A 119 -12.93 12.16 9.50
CA GLY A 119 -14.32 12.31 9.95
C GLY A 119 -14.81 11.20 10.89
N ARG A 120 -14.07 10.08 10.98
CA ARG A 120 -14.38 8.91 11.82
C ARG A 120 -13.38 8.67 12.95
N GLY A 121 -12.52 9.65 13.21
CA GLY A 121 -11.54 9.58 14.29
C GLY A 121 -10.33 8.71 13.96
N TYR A 122 -10.02 8.51 12.69
CA TYR A 122 -8.75 7.94 12.24
C TYR A 122 -7.78 9.05 11.85
N GLU A 123 -6.49 8.77 11.90
CA GLU A 123 -5.44 9.66 11.45
C GLU A 123 -4.31 8.89 10.78
N ARG A 124 -3.61 9.55 9.84
CA ARG A 124 -2.46 8.94 9.16
C ARG A 124 -1.29 8.84 10.14
N ALA A 125 -0.81 7.63 10.39
CA ALA A 125 0.35 7.38 11.23
C ALA A 125 1.66 7.66 10.48
N LEU A 126 1.76 7.11 9.27
CA LEU A 126 2.87 7.24 8.34
C LEU A 126 2.42 6.87 6.91
N HIS A 127 3.30 7.07 5.93
CA HIS A 127 3.17 6.47 4.61
C HIS A 127 4.55 6.04 4.10
N ILE A 128 4.58 4.99 3.29
CA ILE A 128 5.77 4.46 2.63
C ILE A 128 5.42 4.30 1.15
N TYR A 129 6.02 5.11 0.28
CA TYR A 129 5.60 5.22 -1.12
C TYR A 129 4.09 5.49 -1.23
N ASN A 130 3.33 4.62 -1.90
CA ASN A 130 1.89 4.73 -2.08
C ASN A 130 1.11 4.08 -0.93
N ASP A 131 1.77 3.37 0.00
CA ASP A 131 1.10 2.73 1.13
C ASP A 131 0.92 3.71 2.29
N HIS A 132 -0.33 4.10 2.53
CA HIS A 132 -0.72 5.02 3.58
C HIS A 132 -1.31 4.25 4.76
N TYR A 133 -0.77 4.48 5.96
CA TYR A 133 -1.18 3.77 7.16
C TYR A 133 -2.03 4.65 8.06
N PHE A 134 -3.24 4.20 8.38
CA PHE A 134 -4.18 4.91 9.23
C PHE A 134 -4.51 4.11 10.49
N ILE A 135 -4.59 4.81 11.61
CA ILE A 135 -4.91 4.25 12.93
C ILE A 135 -5.95 5.13 13.63
N ARG A 136 -6.61 4.58 14.65
CA ARG A 136 -7.51 5.37 15.50
C ARG A 136 -6.73 6.48 16.22
N LYS A 137 -7.31 7.68 16.23
CA LYS A 137 -6.71 8.89 16.81
C LYS A 137 -6.37 8.68 18.29
N GLY A 138 -5.18 9.12 18.67
CA GLY A 138 -4.67 9.02 20.04
C GLY A 138 -3.98 7.70 20.39
N ASN A 139 -3.80 6.79 19.42
CA ASN A 139 -3.03 5.57 19.61
C ASN A 139 -1.52 5.81 19.39
N GLU A 140 -0.92 6.65 20.27
CA GLU A 140 0.47 7.10 20.15
C GLU A 140 1.48 5.94 20.27
N ALA A 141 1.19 4.94 21.10
CA ALA A 141 2.05 3.77 21.24
C ALA A 141 2.16 2.98 19.93
N LEU A 142 1.02 2.72 19.27
CA LEU A 142 1.02 2.04 17.98
C LEU A 142 1.71 2.88 16.90
N ARG A 143 1.47 4.20 16.88
CA ARG A 143 2.15 5.11 15.96
C ARG A 143 3.67 5.02 16.09
N GLU A 144 4.19 5.04 17.31
CA GLU A 144 5.64 4.97 17.55
C GLU A 144 6.20 3.61 17.12
N THR A 145 5.53 2.51 17.49
CA THR A 145 5.92 1.17 17.01
C THR A 145 5.96 1.08 15.48
N MET A 146 4.95 1.63 14.78
CA MET A 146 4.93 1.63 13.31
C MET A 146 6.09 2.45 12.73
N ARG A 147 6.46 3.57 13.36
CA ARG A 147 7.60 4.39 12.92
C ARG A 147 8.93 3.69 13.14
N ASP A 148 9.12 3.06 14.28
CA ASP A 148 10.34 2.32 14.61
C ASP A 148 10.54 1.16 13.62
N GLU A 149 9.50 0.38 13.37
CA GLU A 149 9.55 -0.73 12.39
C GLU A 149 9.79 -0.23 10.97
N ALA A 150 9.13 0.87 10.57
CA ALA A 150 9.38 1.49 9.27
C ALA A 150 10.82 2.01 9.14
N PHE A 151 11.38 2.55 10.22
CA PHE A 151 12.76 3.00 10.26
C PHE A 151 13.73 1.81 10.13
N VAL A 152 13.50 0.71 10.86
CA VAL A 152 14.31 -0.52 10.75
C VAL A 152 14.26 -1.12 9.35
N ALA A 153 13.07 -1.18 8.74
CA ALA A 153 12.90 -1.66 7.38
C ALA A 153 13.63 -0.75 6.37
N PHE A 154 13.49 0.57 6.53
CA PHE A 154 14.18 1.54 5.69
C PHE A 154 15.70 1.46 5.84
N ASP A 155 16.22 1.39 7.07
CA ASP A 155 17.66 1.27 7.36
C ASP A 155 18.23 -0.02 6.76
N SER A 156 17.53 -1.15 6.92
CA SER A 156 17.91 -2.43 6.31
C SER A 156 17.96 -2.35 4.77
N LEU A 157 16.97 -1.70 4.15
CA LEU A 157 16.89 -1.53 2.71
C LEU A 157 17.99 -0.59 2.19
N MET A 158 18.30 0.46 2.95
CA MET A 158 19.42 1.33 2.69
C MET A 158 20.73 0.54 2.75
N HIS A 159 20.99 -0.22 3.81
CA HIS A 159 22.18 -1.05 3.94
C HIS A 159 22.36 -2.02 2.76
N MET A 160 21.29 -2.70 2.33
CA MET A 160 21.31 -3.57 1.16
C MET A 160 21.63 -2.79 -0.12
N TYR A 161 21.01 -1.62 -0.32
CA TYR A 161 21.30 -0.75 -1.45
C TYR A 161 22.76 -0.29 -1.44
N LEU A 162 23.31 0.02 -0.27
CA LEU A 162 24.72 0.41 -0.12
C LEU A 162 25.65 -0.72 -0.54
N ASP A 163 25.34 -1.96 -0.16
CA ASP A 163 26.12 -3.13 -0.57
C ASP A 163 26.05 -3.35 -2.09
N LEU A 164 24.88 -3.20 -2.71
CA LEU A 164 24.73 -3.26 -4.18
C LEU A 164 25.47 -2.11 -4.89
N SER A 165 25.46 -0.91 -4.32
CA SER A 165 26.22 0.24 -4.81
C SER A 165 27.73 0.03 -4.69
N ARG A 166 28.21 -0.67 -3.66
CA ARG A 166 29.62 -1.05 -3.51
C ARG A 166 30.06 -2.03 -4.61
N VAL A 167 29.21 -3.00 -4.96
CA VAL A 167 29.48 -3.97 -6.04
C VAL A 167 29.46 -3.30 -7.42
N SER A 168 28.54 -2.37 -7.65
CA SER A 168 28.37 -1.70 -8.96
C SER A 168 29.24 -0.45 -9.15
N GLY A 169 29.85 0.08 -8.09
CA GLY A 169 30.65 1.31 -8.13
C GLY A 169 29.82 2.59 -8.37
N LYS A 170 28.49 2.51 -8.34
CA LYS A 170 27.57 3.63 -8.57
C LYS A 170 26.74 3.88 -7.32
N VAL A 171 26.87 5.09 -6.76
CA VAL A 171 26.04 5.57 -5.66
C VAL A 171 25.04 6.58 -6.25
N SER A 172 23.73 6.31 -6.10
CA SER A 172 22.68 7.21 -6.60
C SER A 172 22.67 8.54 -5.86
N SER A 173 22.00 9.53 -6.44
CA SER A 173 21.77 10.83 -5.81
C SER A 173 21.00 10.73 -4.50
N ASP A 174 20.12 9.75 -4.35
CA ASP A 174 19.24 9.61 -3.19
C ASP A 174 20.00 9.08 -1.98
N VAL A 175 20.95 8.16 -2.19
CA VAL A 175 21.88 7.74 -1.13
C VAL A 175 22.73 8.91 -0.64
N LYS A 176 23.21 9.77 -1.56
CA LYS A 176 24.00 10.94 -1.16
C LYS A 176 23.18 11.90 -0.29
N LYS A 177 21.90 12.12 -0.62
CA LYS A 177 20.98 12.92 0.19
C LYS A 177 20.72 12.29 1.55
N PHE A 178 20.55 10.97 1.61
CA PHE A 178 20.37 10.24 2.87
C PHE A 178 21.59 10.41 3.79
N LEU A 179 22.80 10.14 3.30
CA LEU A 179 24.04 10.32 4.09
C LEU A 179 24.29 11.76 4.54
N THR A 180 23.80 12.73 3.78
CA THR A 180 23.90 14.14 4.18
C THR A 180 23.04 14.41 5.42
N ARG A 181 21.91 13.71 5.56
CA ARG A 181 21.01 13.83 6.71
C ARG A 181 21.42 12.92 7.88
N HIS A 182 22.12 11.83 7.57
CA HIS A 182 22.51 10.76 8.51
C HIS A 182 24.02 10.46 8.41
N PRO A 183 24.89 11.41 8.81
CA PRO A 183 26.34 11.31 8.62
C PRO A 183 26.99 10.16 9.41
N GLU A 184 26.37 9.67 10.48
CA GLU A 184 26.80 8.53 11.29
C GLU A 184 26.90 7.23 10.48
N HIS A 185 26.19 7.12 9.36
CA HIS A 185 26.28 5.98 8.43
C HIS A 185 27.41 6.14 7.38
N ALA A 186 28.06 7.31 7.29
CA ALA A 186 29.10 7.58 6.30
C ALA A 186 30.37 6.75 6.51
N GLN A 187 30.66 6.33 7.74
CA GLN A 187 31.79 5.45 8.08
C GLN A 187 31.72 4.07 7.42
N HIS A 188 30.54 3.69 6.91
CA HIS A 188 30.36 2.47 6.14
C HIS A 188 30.66 2.68 4.64
N PHE A 189 31.10 3.85 4.16
CA PHE A 189 31.49 4.02 2.75
C PHE A 189 33.01 3.95 2.57
N PRO A 190 33.52 3.07 1.68
CA PRO A 190 34.93 3.14 1.33
C PRO A 190 35.19 4.39 0.46
N THR A 191 36.02 5.30 0.93
CA THR A 191 36.65 6.34 0.10
C THR A 191 37.77 5.73 -0.75
N ARG A 192 37.47 4.74 -1.61
CA ARG A 192 38.47 4.25 -2.57
C ARG A 192 38.20 4.88 -3.93
N LYS A 193 39.10 5.79 -4.34
CA LYS A 193 39.29 6.13 -5.76
C LYS A 193 39.45 4.80 -6.50
N MET A 194 38.62 4.57 -7.52
CA MET A 194 38.84 3.45 -8.44
C MET A 194 40.25 3.58 -9.03
N PRO A 195 41.05 2.50 -9.09
CA PRO A 195 42.29 2.53 -9.84
C PRO A 195 41.95 2.77 -11.31
N GLU A 196 42.69 3.68 -11.95
CA GLU A 196 42.57 3.94 -13.39
C GLU A 196 42.77 2.61 -14.14
N ARG A 197 41.79 2.23 -14.97
CA ARG A 197 41.92 1.05 -15.82
C ARG A 197 43.02 1.33 -16.85
N PRO A 198 43.99 0.43 -17.04
CA PRO A 198 44.98 0.61 -18.08
C PRO A 198 44.29 0.52 -19.45
N ILE A 199 44.53 1.54 -20.28
CA ILE A 199 44.15 1.53 -21.69
C ILE A 199 45.02 0.46 -22.37
N LEU A 200 44.39 -0.64 -22.79
CA LEU A 200 45.02 -1.62 -23.68
C LEU A 200 45.29 -0.93 -25.02
N LYS A 201 46.58 -0.83 -25.38
CA LYS A 201 47.05 -0.40 -26.70
C LYS A 201 46.86 -1.50 -27.74
#